data_AF-A0A1Q3PBU1-F1
#
_entry.id   AF-A0A1Q3PBU1-F1
#
_cell.length_a   1.000
_cell.length_b   1.000
_cell.length_c   1.000
_cell.angle_alpha   90.00
_cell.angle_beta   90.00
_cell.angle_gamma   90.00
#
_symmetry.space_group_name_H-M   'P 1'
#
loop_
_entity.id
_entity.type
_entity.pdbx_description
1 polymer ?
#
loop_
_entity_poly.entity_id
_entity_poly.type
_entity_poly.pdbx_seq_one_letter_code
_entity_poly.pdbx_strand_id
1 'polypeptide(L)'
;MKTLSTTLAFFCFLIPFSGMSQAAQNLLVSASEEKPAKPAAGYYFALKEVPLSQKHYIFLADPLKKAVLMDGDKNVVLSYTMTVKSAHGFDMYFSSGQYNVTLAVKDAREVDGGITEYKGTLFVKRGDEKHRYAVHGFQNR
;
A
#
# COMPACT_ATOMS: atom_id res chain seq x y z
N MET A 1 -20.17 -39.62 -26.48
CA MET A 1 -20.97 -38.71 -25.62
C MET A 1 -21.81 -39.55 -24.66
N LYS A 2 -21.80 -39.18 -23.37
CA LYS A 2 -22.66 -39.65 -22.24
C LYS A 2 -22.36 -41.07 -21.71
N THR A 3 -21.47 -41.27 -20.72
CA THR A 3 -21.58 -41.13 -19.24
C THR A 3 -22.76 -41.87 -18.59
N LEU A 4 -22.46 -42.82 -17.69
CA LEU A 4 -23.04 -42.85 -16.34
C LEU A 4 -22.32 -43.87 -15.43
N SER A 5 -21.58 -43.32 -14.46
CA SER A 5 -21.01 -43.99 -13.29
C SER A 5 -22.10 -44.46 -12.32
N THR A 6 -21.87 -45.59 -11.65
CA THR A 6 -22.60 -45.97 -10.43
C THR A 6 -21.62 -46.06 -9.26
N THR A 7 -21.89 -45.27 -8.23
CA THR A 7 -21.14 -45.06 -6.99
C THR A 7 -21.40 -46.19 -5.98
N LEU A 8 -20.36 -46.66 -5.29
CA LEU A 8 -20.48 -47.56 -4.13
C LEU A 8 -19.92 -46.87 -2.89
N ALA A 9 -20.76 -46.77 -1.86
CA ALA A 9 -20.49 -46.12 -0.58
C ALA A 9 -19.80 -47.06 0.39
N PHE A 10 -18.93 -46.52 1.26
CA PHE A 10 -18.52 -47.17 2.50
C PHE A 10 -18.66 -46.21 3.67
N PHE A 11 -19.53 -46.59 4.60
CA PHE A 11 -19.73 -46.06 5.93
C PHE A 11 -18.56 -46.47 6.84
N CYS A 12 -18.05 -45.55 7.66
CA CYS A 12 -17.39 -45.89 8.92
C CYS A 12 -17.75 -44.87 10.01
N PHE A 13 -17.92 -45.41 11.21
CA PHE A 13 -18.62 -44.89 12.37
C PHE A 13 -17.80 -43.94 13.26
N LEU A 14 -18.53 -42.96 13.82
CA LEU A 14 -18.52 -42.41 15.19
C LEU A 14 -17.39 -42.78 16.17
N ILE A 15 -16.76 -41.76 16.80
CA ILE A 15 -16.65 -41.65 18.28
C ILE A 15 -16.58 -40.14 18.69
N PRO A 16 -17.31 -39.70 19.73
CA PRO A 16 -17.13 -38.40 20.39
C PRO A 16 -16.19 -38.52 21.61
N PHE A 17 -15.31 -37.54 21.83
CA PHE A 17 -14.67 -37.36 23.14
C PHE A 17 -14.76 -35.90 23.58
N SER A 18 -15.62 -35.72 24.58
CA SER A 18 -15.79 -34.52 25.40
C SER A 18 -14.61 -34.35 26.34
N GLY A 19 -14.04 -33.14 26.38
CA GLY A 19 -13.09 -32.70 27.39
C GLY A 19 -13.46 -31.30 27.87
N MET A 20 -14.03 -31.22 29.07
CA MET A 20 -14.27 -29.99 29.82
C MET A 20 -12.95 -29.33 30.22
N SER A 21 -12.87 -27.99 30.16
CA SER A 21 -12.66 -27.18 31.38
C SER A 21 -12.87 -25.68 31.08
N GLN A 22 -13.79 -25.09 31.83
CA GLN A 22 -13.98 -23.65 31.97
C GLN A 22 -12.82 -23.00 32.75
N ALA A 23 -12.70 -21.69 32.52
CA ALA A 23 -12.22 -20.66 33.43
C ALA A 23 -10.71 -20.55 33.69
N ALA A 24 -10.10 -19.60 32.98
CA ALA A 24 -9.35 -18.53 33.64
C ALA A 24 -9.64 -17.22 32.90
N GLN A 25 -10.57 -16.45 33.44
CA GLN A 25 -10.74 -15.05 33.09
C GLN A 25 -9.55 -14.25 33.63
N ASN A 26 -9.22 -13.18 32.92
CA ASN A 26 -8.46 -12.02 33.41
C ASN A 26 -6.97 -12.23 33.65
N LEU A 27 -6.21 -12.10 32.57
CA LEU A 27 -4.99 -11.29 32.63
C LEU A 27 -4.98 -10.37 31.41
N LEU A 28 -5.69 -9.26 31.57
CA LEU A 28 -5.42 -8.00 30.88
C LEU A 28 -3.93 -7.70 31.04
N VAL A 29 -3.13 -8.02 30.02
CA VAL A 29 -1.80 -7.45 29.86
C VAL A 29 -1.88 -6.62 28.58
N SER A 30 -2.05 -5.32 28.84
CA SER A 30 -1.78 -4.18 27.98
C SER A 30 -1.83 -4.47 26.48
N ALA A 31 -3.03 -4.30 25.92
CA ALA A 31 -3.11 -3.52 24.69
C ALA A 31 -2.48 -2.16 25.00
N SER A 32 -1.14 -2.09 24.91
CA SER A 32 -0.48 -0.84 24.62
C SER A 32 -1.18 -0.39 23.36
N GLU A 33 -2.03 0.64 23.47
CA GLU A 33 -2.27 1.52 22.34
C GLU A 33 -0.88 1.91 21.86
N GLU A 34 -0.35 1.15 20.91
CA GLU A 34 0.75 1.57 20.08
C GLU A 34 0.17 2.73 19.31
N LYS A 35 0.22 3.90 19.95
CA LYS A 35 -0.02 5.20 19.35
C LYS A 35 0.59 5.12 17.97
N PRO A 36 -0.20 5.17 16.87
CA PRO A 36 0.28 4.76 15.57
C PRO A 36 1.57 5.53 15.31
N ALA A 37 2.68 4.79 15.22
CA ALA A 37 3.99 5.37 15.02
C ALA A 37 3.85 6.32 13.84
N LYS A 38 4.16 7.60 14.06
CA LYS A 38 4.11 8.59 12.98
C LYS A 38 4.91 7.99 11.82
N PRO A 39 4.37 7.99 10.59
CA PRO A 39 5.10 7.48 9.44
C PRO A 39 6.46 8.19 9.37
N ALA A 40 7.53 7.52 8.94
CA ALA A 40 8.82 8.18 8.81
C ALA A 40 8.69 9.42 7.90
N ALA A 41 9.59 10.40 8.03
CA ALA A 41 9.58 11.55 7.12
C ALA A 41 9.66 11.07 5.66
N GLY A 42 8.93 11.69 4.75
CA GLY A 42 8.85 11.28 3.35
C GLY A 42 7.46 11.47 2.74
N TYR A 43 7.32 11.01 1.50
CA TYR A 43 6.11 11.02 0.69
C TYR A 43 5.50 9.63 0.64
N TYR A 44 4.18 9.54 0.82
CA TYR A 44 3.43 8.29 0.84
C TYR A 44 2.19 8.44 -0.01
N PHE A 45 2.06 7.64 -1.06
CA PHE A 45 0.95 7.72 -2.02
C PHE A 45 0.28 6.37 -2.19
N ALA A 46 -1.04 6.36 -2.00
CA ALA A 46 -1.92 5.23 -2.27
C ALA A 46 -2.77 5.54 -3.52
N LEU A 47 -3.41 4.50 -4.05
CA LEU A 47 -4.48 4.68 -5.04
C LEU A 47 -5.61 5.53 -4.43
N LYS A 48 -6.25 6.38 -5.25
CA LYS A 48 -7.27 7.33 -4.82
C LYS A 48 -8.43 6.67 -4.04
N GLU A 49 -8.80 5.46 -4.43
CA GLU A 49 -9.87 4.65 -3.84
C GLU A 49 -9.47 3.95 -2.54
N VAL A 50 -8.18 3.88 -2.23
CA VAL A 50 -7.64 3.20 -1.06
C VAL A 50 -7.49 4.21 0.09
N PRO A 51 -8.18 4.05 1.23
CA PRO A 51 -8.02 4.93 2.37
C PRO A 51 -6.58 4.92 2.90
N LEU A 52 -6.01 6.12 3.16
CA LEU A 52 -4.64 6.25 3.66
C LEU A 52 -4.41 5.57 5.02
N SER A 53 -5.48 5.41 5.82
CA SER A 53 -5.44 4.68 7.10
C SER A 53 -5.07 3.20 6.95
N GLN A 54 -5.28 2.61 5.76
CA GLN A 54 -4.92 1.22 5.48
C GLN A 54 -3.43 1.04 5.16
N LYS A 55 -2.67 2.12 4.96
CA LYS A 55 -1.22 2.10 4.68
C LYS A 55 -0.81 1.25 3.45
N HIS A 56 -1.74 1.02 2.53
CA HIS A 56 -1.47 0.34 1.25
C HIS A 56 -0.96 1.34 0.21
N TYR A 57 0.30 1.74 0.36
CA TYR A 57 0.95 2.68 -0.55
C TYR A 57 1.50 1.97 -1.78
N ILE A 58 1.28 2.56 -2.95
CA ILE A 58 1.87 2.09 -4.21
C ILE A 58 3.15 2.83 -4.57
N PHE A 59 3.40 3.97 -3.91
CA PHE A 59 4.60 4.77 -4.11
C PHE A 59 5.01 5.43 -2.81
N LEU A 60 6.30 5.33 -2.48
CA LEU A 60 6.92 5.94 -1.32
C LEU A 60 8.19 6.66 -1.76
N ALA A 61 8.52 7.81 -1.16
CA ALA A 61 9.82 8.44 -1.34
C ALA A 61 10.33 9.02 -0.02
N ASP A 62 11.55 8.67 0.36
CA ASP A 62 12.17 9.17 1.59
C ASP A 62 12.57 10.67 1.44
N PRO A 63 13.06 11.34 2.51
CA PRO A 63 13.47 12.74 2.44
C PRO A 63 14.68 12.98 1.51
N LEU A 64 15.48 11.94 1.27
CA LEU A 64 16.59 11.95 0.31
C LEU A 64 16.12 11.64 -1.11
N LYS A 65 14.80 11.51 -1.31
CA LYS A 65 14.12 11.18 -2.57
C LYS A 65 14.54 9.84 -3.17
N LYS A 66 14.98 8.89 -2.36
CA LYS A 66 15.00 7.49 -2.78
C LYS A 66 13.57 6.98 -2.73
N ALA A 67 13.08 6.48 -3.85
CA ALA A 67 11.69 6.08 -3.98
C ALA A 67 11.54 4.57 -4.15
N VAL A 68 10.38 4.06 -3.75
CA VAL A 68 9.96 2.68 -3.97
C VAL A 68 8.59 2.72 -4.64
N LEU A 69 8.49 2.09 -5.81
CA LEU A 69 7.24 1.79 -6.49
C LEU A 69 6.86 0.33 -6.22
N MET A 70 5.61 0.09 -5.85
CA MET A 70 5.03 -1.26 -5.77
C MET A 70 4.35 -1.55 -7.11
N ASP A 71 4.92 -2.47 -7.90
CA ASP A 71 4.39 -2.91 -9.20
C ASP A 71 4.08 -4.40 -9.13
N GLY A 72 2.83 -4.72 -8.79
CA GLY A 72 2.42 -6.08 -8.42
C GLY A 72 3.16 -6.54 -7.16
N ASP A 73 3.78 -7.73 -7.23
CA ASP A 73 4.57 -8.29 -6.11
C ASP A 73 6.01 -7.74 -6.05
N LYS A 74 6.37 -6.77 -6.89
CA LYS A 74 7.74 -6.25 -6.99
C LYS A 74 7.86 -4.87 -6.39
N ASN A 75 8.89 -4.71 -5.55
CA ASN A 75 9.37 -3.42 -5.08
C ASN A 75 10.47 -2.92 -6.00
N VAL A 76 10.20 -1.84 -6.73
CA VAL A 76 11.15 -1.20 -7.63
C VAL A 76 11.78 -0.01 -6.92
N VAL A 77 13.06 -0.12 -6.59
CA VAL A 77 13.84 1.00 -6.05
C VAL A 77 14.16 1.96 -7.19
N LEU A 78 13.80 3.22 -6.99
CA LEU A 78 13.89 4.29 -7.97
C LEU A 78 14.83 5.39 -7.47
N SER A 79 15.64 5.89 -8.39
CA SER A 79 16.49 7.05 -8.17
C SER A 79 15.76 8.31 -8.59
N TYR A 80 15.80 9.34 -7.74
CA TYR A 80 15.30 10.65 -8.09
C TYR A 80 16.14 11.29 -9.20
N THR A 81 15.45 11.87 -10.17
CA THR A 81 16.07 12.57 -11.31
C THR A 81 15.91 14.07 -11.15
N MET A 82 14.68 14.56 -11.01
CA MET A 82 14.40 16.00 -10.92
C MET A 82 13.02 16.29 -10.34
N THR A 83 12.81 17.55 -9.97
CA THR A 83 11.49 18.10 -9.62
C THR A 83 11.25 19.32 -10.50
N VAL A 84 10.12 19.34 -11.19
CA VAL A 84 9.63 20.53 -11.90
C VAL A 84 8.50 21.12 -11.08
N LYS A 85 8.63 22.37 -10.64
CA LYS A 85 7.60 23.07 -9.87
C LYS A 85 6.76 23.93 -10.82
N SER A 86 5.48 24.06 -10.49
CA SER A 86 4.53 24.95 -11.16
C SER A 86 3.77 25.79 -10.12
N ALA A 87 2.99 26.77 -10.57
CA ALA A 87 2.18 27.61 -9.69
C ALA A 87 1.16 26.81 -8.85
N HIS A 88 0.75 25.62 -9.32
CA HIS A 88 -0.29 24.81 -8.70
C HIS A 88 0.21 23.44 -8.22
N GLY A 89 1.51 23.20 -8.16
CA GLY A 89 2.03 21.91 -7.70
C GLY A 89 3.41 21.58 -8.24
N PHE A 90 3.71 20.30 -8.35
CA PHE A 90 5.01 19.84 -8.80
C PHE A 90 4.96 18.46 -9.41
N ASP A 91 5.90 18.19 -10.31
CA ASP A 91 6.15 16.89 -10.88
C ASP A 91 7.52 16.40 -10.37
N MET A 92 7.54 15.25 -9.72
CA MET A 92 8.79 14.57 -9.35
C MET A 92 9.04 13.41 -10.30
N TYR A 93 10.26 13.33 -10.82
CA TYR A 93 10.69 12.34 -11.79
C TYR A 93 11.69 11.39 -11.15
N PHE A 94 11.50 10.10 -11.39
CA PHE A 94 12.36 9.02 -10.91
C PHE A 94 12.61 8.00 -12.02
N SER A 95 13.74 7.31 -11.96
CA SER A 95 14.07 6.24 -12.92
C SER A 95 14.82 5.08 -12.28
N SER A 96 14.70 3.90 -12.89
CA SER A 96 15.49 2.70 -12.56
C SER A 96 15.41 1.69 -13.70
N GLY A 97 16.53 1.44 -14.38
CA GLY A 97 16.57 0.56 -15.54
C GLY A 97 15.51 0.95 -16.59
N GLN A 98 14.57 0.05 -16.85
CA GLN A 98 13.45 0.27 -17.79
C GLN A 98 12.29 1.13 -17.23
N TYR A 99 12.33 1.47 -15.95
CA TYR A 99 11.28 2.24 -15.29
C TYR A 99 11.53 3.74 -15.37
N ASN A 100 10.50 4.48 -15.76
CA ASN A 100 10.41 5.93 -15.60
C ASN A 100 9.10 6.26 -14.89
N VAL A 101 9.20 6.94 -13.76
CA VAL A 101 8.06 7.25 -12.90
C VAL A 101 7.96 8.75 -12.71
N THR A 102 6.77 9.30 -12.92
CA THR A 102 6.45 10.69 -12.65
C THR A 102 5.31 10.77 -11.66
N LEU A 103 5.58 11.37 -10.50
CA LEU A 103 4.55 11.75 -9.54
C LEU A 103 4.18 13.21 -9.81
N ALA A 104 3.01 13.42 -10.42
CA ALA A 104 2.47 14.74 -10.72
C ALA A 104 1.43 15.14 -9.66
N VAL A 105 1.74 16.14 -8.85
CA VAL A 105 0.90 16.65 -7.76
C VAL A 105 0.27 17.96 -8.18
N LYS A 106 -1.05 18.09 -8.01
CA LYS A 106 -1.82 19.28 -8.43
C LYS A 106 -2.58 19.97 -7.31
N ASP A 107 -2.84 19.27 -6.21
CA ASP A 107 -3.47 19.87 -5.03
C ASP A 107 -2.61 19.54 -3.82
N ALA A 108 -2.23 20.57 -3.08
CA ALA A 108 -1.52 20.48 -1.82
C ALA A 108 -2.36 21.16 -0.74
N ARG A 109 -2.69 20.43 0.32
CA ARG A 109 -3.40 20.97 1.48
C ARG A 109 -2.61 20.70 2.73
N GLU A 110 -2.19 21.75 3.42
CA GLU A 110 -1.66 21.62 4.76
C GLU A 110 -2.82 21.32 5.70
N VAL A 111 -2.73 20.24 6.47
CA VAL A 111 -3.82 19.77 7.32
C VAL A 111 -3.53 20.07 8.77
N ASP A 112 -2.37 19.62 9.28
CA ASP A 112 -1.84 20.01 10.59
C ASP A 112 -0.48 19.33 10.87
N GLY A 113 0.29 19.91 11.79
CA GLY A 113 1.43 19.22 12.43
C GLY A 113 2.59 18.83 11.50
N GLY A 114 2.80 19.57 10.42
CA GLY A 114 3.86 19.29 9.44
C GLY A 114 3.47 18.28 8.35
N ILE A 115 2.21 17.86 8.31
CA ILE A 115 1.68 16.96 7.27
C ILE A 115 1.03 17.78 6.16
N THR A 116 1.44 17.53 4.92
CA THR A 116 0.79 18.08 3.72
C THR A 116 0.12 16.95 2.96
N GLU A 117 -1.20 17.04 2.78
CA GLU A 117 -1.94 16.12 1.92
C GLU A 117 -1.84 16.52 0.45
N TYR A 118 -1.81 15.51 -0.42
CA TYR A 118 -1.67 15.67 -1.85
C TYR A 118 -2.69 14.86 -2.63
N LYS A 119 -3.13 15.44 -3.75
CA LYS A 119 -3.80 14.71 -4.83
C LYS A 119 -3.00 14.84 -6.11
N GLY A 120 -2.95 13.76 -6.88
CA GLY A 120 -2.09 13.71 -8.04
C GLY A 120 -2.34 12.52 -8.96
N THR A 121 -1.37 12.32 -9.83
CA THR A 121 -1.31 11.19 -10.75
C THR A 121 0.09 10.60 -10.71
N LEU A 122 0.18 9.28 -10.59
CA LEU A 122 1.42 8.53 -10.75
C LEU A 122 1.45 7.94 -12.16
N PHE A 123 2.38 8.41 -12.98
CA PHE A 123 2.66 7.86 -14.29
C PHE A 123 3.82 6.88 -14.18
N VAL A 124 3.62 5.64 -14.62
CA VAL A 124 4.63 4.59 -14.59
C VAL A 124 4.83 4.09 -16.02
N LYS A 125 6.02 4.29 -16.57
CA LYS A 125 6.45 3.70 -17.82
C LYS A 125 7.45 2.57 -17.53
N ARG A 126 7.19 1.38 -18.07
CA ARG A 126 8.04 0.19 -17.97
C ARG A 126 8.34 -0.33 -19.38
N GLY A 127 9.51 -0.01 -19.92
CA GLY A 127 9.78 -0.26 -21.34
C GLY A 127 8.76 0.46 -22.22
N ASP A 128 7.99 -0.28 -23.01
CA ASP A 128 6.93 0.27 -23.86
C ASP A 128 5.57 0.39 -23.16
N GLU A 129 5.40 -0.26 -22.01
CA GLU A 129 4.16 -0.22 -21.24
C GLU A 129 4.03 1.09 -20.46
N LYS A 130 2.82 1.64 -20.41
CA LYS A 130 2.50 2.88 -19.71
C LYS A 130 1.24 2.72 -18.88
N HIS A 131 1.36 3.02 -17.59
CA HIS A 131 0.26 3.01 -16.64
C HIS A 131 0.09 4.39 -16.02
N ARG A 132 -1.16 4.72 -15.69
CA ARG A 132 -1.53 5.98 -15.07
C ARG A 132 -2.47 5.69 -13.91
N TYR A 133 -2.04 6.06 -12.71
CA TYR A 133 -2.80 5.85 -11.48
C TYR A 133 -3.24 7.20 -10.90
N ALA A 134 -4.52 7.34 -10.58
CA ALA A 134 -4.97 8.44 -9.74
C ALA A 134 -4.54 8.14 -8.31
N VAL A 135 -3.81 9.06 -7.69
CA VAL A 135 -3.24 8.85 -6.35
C VAL A 135 -3.58 10.00 -5.42
N HIS A 136 -3.60 9.66 -4.14
CA HIS A 136 -3.61 10.61 -3.05
C HIS A 136 -2.62 10.17 -1.99
N GLY A 137 -2.17 11.12 -1.18
CA GLY A 137 -1.07 10.84 -0.29
C GLY A 137 -0.78 12.00 0.65
N PHE A 138 0.32 11.88 1.37
CA PHE A 138 0.81 12.94 2.21
C PHE A 138 2.34 12.99 2.20
N GLN A 139 2.89 14.16 2.52
CA GLN A 139 4.25 14.31 2.99
C GLN A 139 4.23 14.46 4.50
N ASN A 140 5.00 13.61 5.18
CA ASN A 140 5.38 13.84 6.57
C ASN A 140 6.77 14.48 6.60
N ARG A 141 6.92 15.59 7.32
CA ARG A 141 8.18 16.33 7.43
C ARG A 141 9.02 15.88 8.62
#